data_AF-M1YXV6-F1
#
_entry.id   AF-M1YXV6-F1
#
_cell.length_a   1.000
_cell.length_b   1.000
_cell.length_c   1.000
_cell.angle_alpha   90.00
_cell.angle_beta   90.00
_cell.angle_gamma   90.00
#
_symmetry.space_group_name_H-M   'P 1'
#
loop_
_entity.id
_entity.type
_entity.pdbx_description
1 polymer ?
#
loop_
_entity_poly.entity_id
_entity_poly.type
_entity_poly.pdbx_seq_one_letter_code
_entity_poly.pdbx_strand_id
1 'polypeptide(L)'
;MLLCSTLACTYREPEVYADIENVRAKPGTHLMAVAVKYLKWQWPNGLIGFPNPGVPKVLKQEARIYLVDAHHSDDLTKITVSFDPRKYSNIAPLILGWEEDVLYFGVFDPTASAKENSPIQYYKWSNEQGLQEIATVPMQLAYQPNIGPIPDGVFVRYSKGHDTVDVQTERHPDWIRNAFQVDPVTGELQPREG
;
A
#
# COMPACT_ATOMS: atom_id res chain seq x y z
N MET A 1 -47.06 19.76 -12.98
CA MET A 1 -46.15 19.61 -14.12
C MET A 1 -44.82 19.13 -13.57
N LEU A 2 -44.61 17.81 -13.59
CA LEU A 2 -43.36 17.18 -13.17
C LEU A 2 -42.32 17.41 -14.28
N LEU A 3 -41.18 17.99 -13.94
CA LEU A 3 -39.93 17.76 -14.66
C LEU A 3 -38.93 17.19 -13.66
N CYS A 4 -38.88 15.86 -13.60
CA CYS A 4 -37.71 15.16 -13.06
C CYS A 4 -36.54 15.44 -14.00
N SER A 5 -35.66 16.35 -13.59
CA SER A 5 -34.35 16.54 -14.19
C SER A 5 -33.48 15.32 -13.86
N THR A 6 -33.69 14.19 -14.53
CA THR A 6 -32.72 13.08 -14.53
C THR A 6 -31.52 13.53 -15.35
N LEU A 7 -30.62 14.27 -14.72
CA LEU A 7 -29.24 14.36 -15.18
C LEU A 7 -28.73 12.92 -15.25
N ALA A 8 -28.64 12.39 -16.46
CA ALA A 8 -27.99 11.12 -16.73
C ALA A 8 -26.51 11.30 -16.32
N CYS A 9 -26.17 10.93 -15.09
CA CYS A 9 -24.79 10.83 -14.64
C CYS A 9 -24.08 9.84 -15.57
N THR A 10 -23.23 10.36 -16.46
CA THR A 10 -22.45 9.61 -17.46
C THR A 10 -21.45 8.63 -16.84
N TYR A 11 -21.27 8.70 -15.53
CA TYR A 11 -20.39 7.85 -14.73
C TYR A 11 -21.11 7.38 -13.46
N ARG A 12 -20.72 6.20 -12.95
CA ARG A 12 -21.14 5.68 -11.64
C ARG A 12 -20.53 6.50 -10.51
N GLU A 13 -20.95 6.21 -9.28
CA GLU A 13 -20.22 6.70 -8.12
C GLU A 13 -18.77 6.17 -8.14
N PRO A 14 -17.78 6.97 -7.71
CA PRO A 14 -16.42 6.51 -7.60
C PRO A 14 -16.28 5.37 -6.59
N GLU A 15 -15.51 4.35 -6.95
CA GLU A 15 -15.19 3.22 -6.09
C GLU A 15 -13.71 3.27 -5.70
N VAL A 16 -13.39 2.63 -4.57
CA VAL A 16 -12.03 2.48 -4.06
C VAL A 16 -11.55 1.08 -4.33
N TYR A 17 -10.31 0.97 -4.79
CA TYR A 17 -9.55 -0.26 -4.83
C TYR A 17 -8.28 -0.04 -4.02
N ALA A 18 -8.03 -0.89 -3.03
CA ALA A 18 -6.81 -0.85 -2.26
C ALA A 18 -6.30 -2.28 -2.04
N ASP A 19 -4.99 -2.48 -2.25
CA ASP A 19 -4.36 -3.80 -2.27
C ASP A 19 -2.98 -3.74 -1.60
N ILE A 20 -2.69 -4.75 -0.78
CA ILE A 20 -1.43 -4.88 -0.06
C ILE A 20 -0.40 -5.52 -0.99
N GLU A 21 0.46 -4.68 -1.55
CA GLU A 21 1.50 -5.08 -2.51
C GLU A 21 2.59 -5.89 -1.78
N ASN A 22 3.13 -5.34 -0.69
CA ASN A 22 4.07 -6.06 0.14
C ASN A 22 4.09 -5.59 1.59
N VAL A 23 4.63 -6.46 2.44
CA VAL A 23 4.95 -6.18 3.83
C VAL A 23 6.42 -6.52 4.03
N ARG A 24 7.10 -5.74 4.86
CA ARG A 24 8.43 -6.03 5.37
C ARG A 24 8.45 -5.75 6.86
N ALA A 25 9.22 -6.51 7.63
CA ALA A 25 9.48 -6.25 9.04
C ALA A 25 10.89 -5.68 9.24
N LYS A 26 11.01 -4.69 10.12
CA LYS A 26 12.29 -4.08 10.49
C LYS A 26 13.06 -5.05 11.40
N PRO A 27 14.32 -5.40 11.07
CA PRO A 27 15.09 -6.36 11.85
C PRO A 27 15.24 -5.95 13.32
N GLY A 28 15.05 -6.92 14.22
CA GLY A 28 15.24 -6.73 15.66
C GLY A 28 14.22 -5.81 16.34
N THR A 29 13.10 -5.50 15.68
CA THR A 29 12.02 -4.67 16.23
C THR A 29 10.64 -5.29 15.96
N HIS A 30 9.61 -4.77 16.64
CA HIS A 30 8.20 -5.11 16.35
C HIS A 30 7.61 -4.29 15.20
N LEU A 31 8.41 -3.43 14.57
CA LEU A 31 7.95 -2.54 13.52
C LEU A 31 7.89 -3.23 12.17
N MET A 32 6.82 -2.94 11.43
CA MET A 32 6.64 -3.36 10.04
C MET A 32 6.27 -2.18 9.16
N ALA A 33 6.60 -2.30 7.89
CA ALA A 33 6.08 -1.43 6.83
C ALA A 33 5.16 -2.23 5.92
N VAL A 34 3.97 -1.69 5.68
CA VAL A 34 2.95 -2.25 4.78
C VAL A 34 2.76 -1.29 3.61
N ALA A 35 3.06 -1.74 2.39
CA ALA A 35 2.79 -0.99 1.17
C ALA A 35 1.39 -1.33 0.65
N VAL A 36 0.57 -0.30 0.55
CA VAL A 36 -0.79 -0.38 0.00
C VAL A 36 -0.85 0.48 -1.25
N LYS A 37 -1.22 -0.16 -2.35
CA LYS A 37 -1.65 0.54 -3.55
C LYS A 37 -3.06 1.04 -3.35
N TYR A 38 -3.32 2.30 -3.60
CA TYR A 38 -4.66 2.88 -3.55
C TYR A 38 -5.04 3.47 -4.91
N LEU A 39 -6.21 3.08 -5.40
CA LEU A 39 -6.86 3.64 -6.58
C LEU A 39 -8.26 4.10 -6.22
N LYS A 40 -8.64 5.27 -6.73
CA LYS A 40 -10.03 5.69 -6.82
C LYS A 40 -10.40 5.71 -8.29
N TRP A 41 -11.31 4.85 -8.71
CA TRP A 41 -11.73 4.77 -10.10
C TRP A 41 -13.22 5.07 -10.25
N GLN A 42 -13.67 5.26 -11.48
CA GLN A 42 -15.05 5.54 -11.79
C GLN A 42 -15.43 4.85 -13.09
N TRP A 43 -16.42 3.96 -13.03
CA TRP A 43 -16.94 3.27 -14.20
C TRP A 43 -17.85 4.19 -15.03
N PRO A 44 -17.77 4.14 -16.37
CA PRO A 44 -18.76 4.79 -17.21
C PRO A 44 -20.15 4.16 -17.03
N ASN A 45 -21.21 4.95 -17.21
CA ASN A 45 -22.60 4.50 -17.21
C ASN A 45 -23.18 4.55 -18.63
N GLY A 46 -23.77 3.44 -19.09
CA GLY A 46 -24.64 3.38 -20.29
C GLY A 46 -23.94 3.15 -21.64
N LEU A 47 -24.75 2.75 -22.65
CA LEU A 47 -24.35 2.43 -24.03
C LEU A 47 -23.78 3.62 -24.84
N ILE A 48 -23.86 4.85 -24.33
CA ILE A 48 -23.51 6.10 -25.04
C ILE A 48 -22.29 6.81 -24.36
N GLY A 49 -21.67 6.19 -23.36
CA GLY A 49 -20.61 6.81 -22.56
C GLY A 49 -19.21 6.74 -23.19
N PHE A 50 -18.89 7.67 -24.11
CA PHE A 50 -17.51 8.04 -24.50
C PHE A 50 -16.66 6.91 -25.18
N PRO A 51 -15.53 7.21 -25.88
CA PRO A 51 -14.96 6.30 -26.89
C PRO A 51 -14.50 4.91 -26.40
N ASN A 52 -14.40 4.67 -25.08
CA ASN A 52 -14.02 3.38 -24.49
C ASN A 52 -15.01 2.95 -23.38
N PRO A 53 -16.21 2.43 -23.72
CA PRO A 53 -17.27 2.09 -22.76
C PRO A 53 -17.00 0.88 -21.84
N GLY A 54 -15.73 0.48 -21.66
CA GLY A 54 -15.34 -0.69 -20.85
C GLY A 54 -14.09 -0.49 -19.99
N VAL A 55 -13.53 0.73 -19.93
CA VAL A 55 -12.32 1.01 -19.14
C VAL A 55 -12.67 1.99 -18.02
N PRO A 56 -12.42 1.63 -16.73
CA PRO A 56 -12.68 2.54 -15.63
C PRO A 56 -11.71 3.72 -15.70
N LYS A 57 -12.22 4.92 -15.41
CA LYS A 57 -11.39 6.11 -15.32
C LYS A 57 -10.74 6.16 -13.94
N VAL A 58 -9.41 6.09 -13.86
CA VAL A 58 -8.68 6.33 -12.61
C VAL A 58 -8.70 7.83 -12.30
N LEU A 59 -9.33 8.18 -11.17
CA LEU A 59 -9.45 9.54 -10.68
C LEU A 59 -8.29 9.91 -9.75
N LYS A 60 -7.81 8.94 -8.97
CA LYS A 60 -6.75 9.12 -8.00
C LYS A 60 -5.93 7.84 -7.88
N GLN A 61 -4.62 7.98 -7.72
CA GLN A 61 -3.70 6.88 -7.52
C GLN A 61 -2.64 7.29 -6.50
N GLU A 62 -2.46 6.47 -5.46
CA GLU A 62 -1.53 6.74 -4.36
C GLU A 62 -0.76 5.49 -3.96
N ALA A 63 0.53 5.67 -3.65
CA ALA A 63 1.28 4.74 -2.83
C ALA A 63 1.11 5.14 -1.37
N ARG A 64 0.49 4.27 -0.56
CA ARG A 64 0.30 4.47 0.87
C ARG A 64 1.19 3.50 1.62
N ILE A 65 2.15 4.02 2.37
CA ILE A 65 3.03 3.22 3.20
C ILE A 65 2.61 3.40 4.66
N TYR A 66 2.33 2.30 5.33
CA TYR A 66 1.97 2.29 6.74
C TYR A 66 3.11 1.69 7.55
N LEU A 67 3.54 2.42 8.56
CA LEU A 67 4.43 1.91 9.60
C LEU A 67 3.56 1.52 10.78
N VAL A 68 3.68 0.27 11.21
CA VAL A 68 2.86 -0.31 12.27
C VAL A 68 3.75 -1.02 13.29
N ASP A 69 3.39 -0.93 14.56
CA ASP A 69 3.97 -1.74 15.62
C ASP A 69 3.07 -2.97 15.87
N ALA A 70 3.63 -4.18 15.72
CA ALA A 70 2.91 -5.42 15.98
C ALA A 70 2.45 -5.59 17.43
N HIS A 71 3.06 -4.87 18.39
CA HIS A 71 2.64 -4.85 19.79
C HIS A 71 1.67 -3.73 20.13
N HIS A 72 1.69 -2.64 19.37
CA HIS A 72 0.81 -1.50 19.55
C HIS A 72 0.10 -1.24 18.23
N SER A 73 -0.88 -2.09 17.92
CA SER A 73 -1.59 -2.11 16.63
C SER A 73 -2.24 -0.77 16.27
N ASP A 74 -2.52 0.07 17.27
CA ASP A 74 -3.12 1.38 17.10
C ASP A 74 -2.10 2.48 16.74
N ASP A 75 -0.79 2.21 16.93
CA ASP A 75 0.29 3.11 16.52
C ASP A 75 0.63 2.88 15.05
N LEU A 76 -0.06 3.65 14.19
CA LEU A 76 0.06 3.57 12.75
C LEU A 76 0.45 4.94 12.18
N THR A 77 1.61 4.99 11.54
CA THR A 77 2.07 6.16 10.79
C THR A 77 1.85 5.94 9.30
N LYS A 78 1.07 6.83 8.67
CA LYS A 78 0.78 6.78 7.24
C LYS A 78 1.63 7.79 6.46
N ILE A 79 2.27 7.30 5.41
CA ILE A 79 3.01 8.08 4.42
C ILE A 79 2.27 7.94 3.08
N THR A 80 1.98 9.04 2.41
CA THR A 80 1.22 9.03 1.14
C THR A 80 1.97 9.74 0.04
N VAL A 81 2.08 9.08 -1.11
CA VAL A 81 2.63 9.65 -2.34
C VAL A 81 1.57 9.55 -3.44
N SER A 82 1.19 10.69 -4.01
CA SER A 82 0.19 10.76 -5.08
C SER A 82 0.85 10.75 -6.47
N PHE A 83 0.25 10.04 -7.41
CA PHE A 83 0.71 9.97 -8.79
C PHE A 83 -0.39 10.43 -9.75
N ASP A 84 -0.02 11.15 -10.82
CA ASP A 84 -0.95 11.56 -11.87
C ASP A 84 -1.35 10.36 -12.74
N PRO A 85 -2.64 9.93 -12.72
CA PRO A 85 -3.10 8.80 -13.52
C PRO A 85 -3.00 9.01 -15.04
N ARG A 86 -2.80 10.26 -15.50
CA ARG A 86 -2.55 10.56 -16.92
C ARG A 86 -1.11 10.25 -17.35
N LYS A 87 -0.17 10.29 -16.41
CA LYS A 87 1.25 10.01 -16.65
C LYS A 87 1.58 8.54 -16.39
N TYR A 88 0.97 7.95 -15.36
CA TYR A 88 1.18 6.56 -14.96
C TYR A 88 -0.16 5.84 -14.94
N SER A 89 -0.33 4.87 -15.85
CA SER A 89 -1.56 4.08 -15.96
C SER A 89 -1.79 3.18 -14.75
N ASN A 90 -0.71 2.81 -14.06
CA ASN A 90 -0.70 1.96 -12.89
C ASN A 90 0.54 2.25 -12.03
N ILE A 91 0.47 1.94 -10.73
CA ILE A 91 1.63 1.93 -9.84
C ILE A 91 1.65 0.66 -8.99
N ALA A 92 2.84 0.28 -8.55
CA ALA A 92 3.09 -0.75 -7.57
C ALA A 92 4.10 -0.22 -6.53
N PRO A 93 3.64 0.21 -5.34
CA PRO A 93 4.56 0.51 -4.24
C PRO A 93 5.25 -0.75 -3.72
N LEU A 94 6.53 -0.63 -3.37
CA LEU A 94 7.34 -1.74 -2.88
C LEU A 94 8.26 -1.26 -1.75
N ILE A 95 8.09 -1.82 -0.55
CA ILE A 95 9.07 -1.66 0.53
C ILE A 95 10.34 -2.43 0.19
N LEU A 96 11.47 -1.72 0.18
CA LEU A 96 12.77 -2.29 -0.15
C LEU A 96 13.49 -2.78 1.12
N GLY A 97 13.40 -2.01 2.21
CA GLY A 97 13.93 -2.39 3.52
C GLY A 97 14.32 -1.17 4.35
N TRP A 98 15.23 -1.39 5.30
CA TRP A 98 15.73 -0.38 6.22
C TRP A 98 17.24 -0.24 6.15
N GLU A 99 17.69 0.96 6.48
CA GLU A 99 19.03 1.25 6.94
C GLU A 99 18.87 1.95 8.30
N GLU A 100 19.26 1.29 9.38
CA GLU A 100 19.03 1.78 10.75
C GLU A 100 17.54 2.11 10.99
N ASP A 101 17.22 3.39 11.24
CA ASP A 101 15.87 3.91 11.47
C ASP A 101 15.20 4.51 10.22
N VAL A 102 15.86 4.41 9.06
CA VAL A 102 15.38 4.95 7.79
C VAL A 102 14.71 3.85 6.96
N LEU A 103 13.45 4.07 6.61
CA LEU A 103 12.71 3.21 5.68
C LEU A 103 13.00 3.63 4.24
N TYR A 104 13.29 2.66 3.37
CA TYR A 104 13.42 2.87 1.92
C TYR A 104 12.34 2.10 1.16
N PHE A 105 11.71 2.79 0.20
CA PHE A 105 10.71 2.20 -0.67
C PHE A 105 10.76 2.79 -2.08
N GLY A 106 10.26 2.04 -3.06
CA GLY A 106 10.12 2.49 -4.43
C GLY A 106 8.68 2.40 -4.90
N VAL A 107 8.34 3.17 -5.92
CA VAL A 107 7.09 3.01 -6.67
C VAL A 107 7.45 2.65 -8.09
N PHE A 108 6.86 1.57 -8.61
CA PHE A 108 7.18 0.99 -9.92
C PHE A 108 5.97 1.08 -10.84
N ASP A 109 6.20 1.05 -12.15
CA ASP A 109 5.15 0.83 -13.15
C ASP A 109 5.15 -0.65 -13.53
N PRO A 110 4.18 -1.47 -13.08
CA PRO A 110 4.15 -2.89 -13.39
C PRO A 110 3.83 -3.18 -14.86
N THR A 111 3.44 -2.16 -15.64
CA THR A 111 3.15 -2.28 -17.08
C THR A 111 4.36 -1.93 -17.95
N ALA A 112 5.41 -1.36 -17.36
CA ALA A 112 6.67 -1.12 -18.05
C ALA A 112 7.29 -2.45 -18.49
N SER A 113 7.97 -2.43 -19.64
CA SER A 113 8.60 -3.63 -20.16
C SER A 113 9.66 -4.17 -19.17
N ALA A 114 9.89 -5.49 -19.10
CA ALA A 114 10.85 -6.08 -18.16
C ALA A 114 12.30 -5.54 -18.28
N LYS A 115 12.63 -4.83 -19.37
CA LYS A 115 13.91 -4.11 -19.55
C LYS A 115 13.97 -2.78 -18.80
N GLU A 116 12.82 -2.29 -18.32
CA GLU A 116 12.59 -0.97 -17.73
C GLU A 116 12.04 -1.08 -16.30
N ASN A 117 12.29 -2.18 -15.58
CA ASN A 117 11.96 -2.37 -14.15
C ASN A 117 12.62 -1.34 -13.20
N SER A 118 13.08 -0.21 -13.73
CA SER A 118 13.40 0.99 -12.99
C SER A 118 12.16 1.46 -12.23
N PRO A 119 12.31 1.92 -10.99
CA PRO A 119 11.21 2.58 -10.30
C PRO A 119 10.79 3.82 -11.09
N ILE A 120 9.53 4.20 -10.95
CA ILE A 120 9.07 5.55 -11.23
C ILE A 120 9.85 6.53 -10.34
N GLN A 121 9.96 6.21 -9.04
CA GLN A 121 10.65 7.02 -8.06
C GLN A 121 11.02 6.22 -6.81
N TYR A 122 12.19 6.51 -6.22
CA TYR A 122 12.57 6.04 -4.89
C TYR A 122 12.32 7.11 -3.83
N TYR A 123 12.04 6.63 -2.62
CA TYR A 123 11.84 7.44 -1.44
C TYR A 123 12.58 6.85 -0.25
N LYS A 124 12.96 7.73 0.67
CA LYS A 124 13.30 7.35 2.04
C LYS A 124 12.44 8.13 3.02
N TRP A 125 12.24 7.56 4.19
CA TRP A 125 11.50 8.19 5.26
C TRP A 125 12.16 7.92 6.61
N SER A 126 12.20 8.93 7.48
CA SER A 126 12.50 8.79 8.90
C SER A 126 11.65 9.75 9.72
N ASN A 127 11.52 9.48 11.02
CA ASN A 127 10.81 10.38 11.95
C ASN A 127 11.43 11.79 11.99
N GLU A 128 12.75 11.90 11.82
CA GLU A 128 13.46 13.18 11.91
C GLU A 128 13.36 14.00 10.61
N GLN A 129 13.45 13.34 9.46
CA GLN A 129 13.59 14.01 8.16
C GLN A 129 12.29 14.00 7.34
N GLY A 130 11.28 13.23 7.77
CA GLY A 130 10.07 12.99 7.02
C GLY A 130 10.35 12.26 5.70
N LEU A 131 9.42 12.39 4.76
CA LEU A 131 9.52 11.79 3.44
C LEU A 131 10.46 12.59 2.54
N GLN A 132 11.42 11.90 1.92
CA GLN A 132 12.33 12.48 0.93
C GLN A 132 12.37 11.64 -0.33
N GLU A 133 12.34 12.33 -1.47
CA GLU A 133 12.59 11.74 -2.78
C GLU A 133 14.10 11.57 -3.01
N ILE A 134 14.53 10.43 -3.53
CA ILE A 134 15.95 10.11 -3.75
C ILE A 134 16.17 9.46 -5.12
N ALA A 135 17.35 9.66 -5.71
CA ALA A 135 17.67 9.09 -7.02
C ALA A 135 18.07 7.61 -6.96
N THR A 136 18.68 7.18 -5.86
CA THR A 136 19.23 5.83 -5.68
C THR A 136 18.98 5.34 -4.26
N VAL A 137 19.02 4.02 -4.07
CA VAL A 137 18.91 3.36 -2.76
C VAL A 137 20.26 2.78 -2.34
N PRO A 138 20.51 2.59 -1.04
CA PRO A 138 21.66 1.84 -0.56
C PRO A 138 21.76 0.46 -1.21
N MET A 139 22.99 -0.01 -1.44
CA MET A 139 23.23 -1.31 -2.07
C MET A 139 22.72 -2.49 -1.22
N GLN A 140 22.67 -2.29 0.10
CA GLN A 140 22.19 -3.28 1.05
C GLN A 140 21.16 -2.61 1.94
N LEU A 141 19.95 -3.15 1.92
CA LEU A 141 18.87 -2.79 2.83
C LEU A 141 18.53 -4.01 3.66
N ALA A 142 18.47 -3.82 4.96
CA ALA A 142 18.11 -4.87 5.88
C ALA A 142 16.59 -5.07 5.87
N TYR A 143 16.13 -6.30 6.03
CA TYR A 143 14.74 -6.62 6.37
C TYR A 143 14.73 -8.00 7.02
N GLN A 144 13.74 -8.24 7.88
CA GLN A 144 13.60 -9.54 8.50
C GLN A 144 13.04 -10.56 7.48
N PRO A 145 13.68 -11.71 7.27
CA PRO A 145 13.12 -12.79 6.46
C PRO A 145 11.83 -13.32 7.10
N ASN A 146 10.83 -13.58 6.26
CA ASN A 146 9.52 -14.08 6.69
C ASN A 146 9.41 -15.62 6.65
N ILE A 147 10.53 -16.32 6.85
CA ILE A 147 10.64 -17.80 6.75
C ILE A 147 11.52 -18.36 7.88
N GLY A 148 11.33 -19.62 8.26
CA GLY A 148 12.16 -20.35 9.25
C GLY A 148 11.44 -20.64 10.57
N PRO A 149 12.13 -21.04 11.66
CA PRO A 149 11.67 -20.98 13.06
C PRO A 149 11.84 -19.56 13.65
N ILE A 150 11.07 -19.16 14.68
CA ILE A 150 11.19 -17.82 15.30
C ILE A 150 12.40 -17.91 16.24
N PRO A 151 13.52 -17.22 15.97
CA PRO A 151 14.65 -17.22 16.90
C PRO A 151 14.27 -16.47 18.19
N ASP A 152 14.97 -16.74 19.29
CA ASP A 152 14.76 -16.01 20.54
C ASP A 152 15.11 -14.52 20.36
N GLY A 153 14.17 -13.61 20.64
CA GLY A 153 14.36 -12.15 20.55
C GLY A 153 13.11 -11.39 20.09
N VAL A 154 13.31 -10.15 19.62
CA VAL A 154 12.25 -9.26 19.09
C VAL A 154 12.04 -9.54 17.61
N PHE A 155 10.91 -10.15 17.25
CA PHE A 155 10.66 -10.60 15.87
C PHE A 155 9.19 -10.52 15.47
N VAL A 156 8.96 -10.13 14.20
CA VAL A 156 7.63 -10.19 13.59
C VAL A 156 7.60 -11.09 12.36
N ARG A 157 6.66 -12.03 12.36
CA ARG A 157 6.22 -12.70 11.14
C ARG A 157 4.92 -12.16 10.67
N TYR A 158 4.73 -12.26 9.37
CA TYR A 158 3.52 -11.80 8.74
C TYR A 158 3.06 -12.75 7.66
N SER A 159 1.78 -12.76 7.38
CA SER A 159 1.24 -13.33 6.15
C SER A 159 0.34 -12.27 5.53
N LYS A 160 0.60 -11.90 4.28
CA LYS A 160 -0.23 -10.92 3.58
C LYS A 160 -1.29 -11.63 2.74
N GLY A 161 -2.52 -11.17 2.86
CA GLY A 161 -3.56 -11.32 1.85
C GLY A 161 -3.52 -10.16 0.85
N HIS A 162 -4.61 -9.98 0.12
CA HIS A 162 -4.84 -8.81 -0.72
C HIS A 162 -5.24 -7.58 0.13
N ASP A 163 -6.01 -7.79 1.19
CA ASP A 163 -6.55 -6.74 2.05
C ASP A 163 -6.19 -6.93 3.52
N THR A 164 -5.57 -8.04 3.91
CA THR A 164 -5.25 -8.34 5.31
C THR A 164 -3.77 -8.65 5.56
N VAL A 165 -3.34 -8.45 6.79
CA VAL A 165 -2.03 -8.88 7.30
C VAL A 165 -2.25 -9.66 8.59
N ASP A 166 -1.93 -10.95 8.56
CA ASP A 166 -1.79 -11.75 9.77
C ASP A 166 -0.42 -11.51 10.38
N VAL A 167 -0.31 -11.56 11.71
CA VAL A 167 0.93 -11.29 12.43
C VAL A 167 1.20 -12.36 13.47
N GLN A 168 2.46 -12.72 13.67
CA GLN A 168 2.91 -13.59 14.76
C GLN A 168 4.16 -12.96 15.38
N THR A 169 4.21 -12.89 16.71
CA THR A 169 5.34 -12.32 17.46
C THR A 169 5.86 -13.34 18.48
N GLU A 170 6.95 -13.02 19.17
CA GLU A 170 7.43 -13.87 20.27
C GLU A 170 6.46 -13.92 21.46
N ARG A 171 5.61 -12.90 21.65
CA ARG A 171 4.59 -12.85 22.72
C ARG A 171 3.32 -13.60 22.36
N HIS A 172 3.00 -13.60 21.07
CA HIS A 172 1.86 -14.30 20.51
C HIS A 172 2.38 -15.34 19.53
N PRO A 173 2.78 -16.53 20.03
CA PRO A 173 3.30 -17.61 19.20
C PRO A 173 2.21 -18.22 18.31
N ASP A 174 0.95 -17.91 18.56
CA ASP A 174 -0.15 -18.17 17.62
C ASP A 174 -0.35 -16.98 16.69
N TRP A 175 -0.79 -17.25 15.47
CA TRP A 175 -1.09 -16.20 14.50
C TRP A 175 -2.25 -15.31 14.98
N ILE A 176 -1.99 -14.02 15.13
CA ILE A 176 -2.99 -12.97 15.21
C ILE A 176 -3.56 -12.79 13.80
N ARG A 177 -4.72 -13.42 13.56
CA ARG A 177 -5.39 -13.39 12.25
C ARG A 177 -5.97 -12.01 11.98
N ASN A 178 -5.73 -11.51 10.77
CA ASN A 178 -6.16 -10.22 10.28
C ASN A 178 -5.79 -9.07 11.23
N ALA A 179 -4.60 -9.10 11.83
CA ALA A 179 -4.11 -8.06 12.73
C ALA A 179 -4.28 -6.66 12.14
N PHE A 180 -4.07 -6.53 10.82
CA PHE A 180 -4.41 -5.34 10.06
C PHE A 180 -5.29 -5.68 8.86
N GLN A 181 -6.20 -4.77 8.51
CA GLN A 181 -7.07 -4.89 7.34
C GLN A 181 -7.24 -3.54 6.63
N VAL A 182 -7.30 -3.59 5.31
CA VAL A 182 -7.67 -2.46 4.46
C VAL A 182 -9.19 -2.31 4.48
N ASP A 183 -9.67 -1.15 4.92
CA ASP A 183 -11.08 -0.77 4.85
C ASP A 183 -11.51 -0.68 3.38
N PRO A 184 -12.53 -1.45 2.94
CA PRO A 184 -12.92 -1.52 1.53
C PRO A 184 -13.60 -0.23 1.03
N VAL A 185 -14.07 0.64 1.92
CA VAL A 185 -14.72 1.91 1.59
C VAL A 185 -13.70 3.04 1.50
N THR A 186 -12.77 3.10 2.46
CA THR A 186 -11.81 4.21 2.56
C THR A 186 -10.44 3.90 1.94
N GLY A 187 -10.10 2.61 1.81
CA GLY A 187 -8.78 2.12 1.40
C GLY A 187 -7.68 2.40 2.43
N GLU A 188 -8.07 2.67 3.68
CA GLU A 188 -7.16 2.89 4.81
C GLU A 188 -6.79 1.55 5.46
N LEU A 189 -5.53 1.38 5.84
CA LEU A 189 -5.12 0.25 6.67
C LEU A 189 -5.51 0.56 8.13
N GLN A 190 -6.16 -0.37 8.80
CA GLN A 190 -6.62 -0.23 10.17
C GLN A 190 -6.25 -1.48 10.97
N PRO A 191 -5.95 -1.36 12.28
CA PRO A 191 -5.93 -2.51 13.15
C PRO A 191 -7.32 -3.14 13.19
N ARG A 192 -7.38 -4.47 13.23
CA ARG A 192 -8.65 -5.15 13.46
C ARG A 192 -8.77 -5.43 14.95
N GLU A 193 -9.81 -4.90 15.57
CA GLU A 193 -10.15 -5.30 16.94
C GLU A 193 -10.39 -6.82 16.95
N GLY A 194 -9.56 -7.52 17.74
CA GLY A 194 -9.64 -8.97 17.97
C GLY A 194 -10.69 -9.34 19.00
#